data_AF-A0A0S8DXD3-F1
#
_entry.id   AF-A0A0S8DXD3-F1
#
_cell.length_a   1.000
_cell.length_b   1.000
_cell.length_c   1.000
_cell.angle_alpha   90.00
_cell.angle_beta   90.00
_cell.angle_gamma   90.00
#
_symmetry.space_group_name_H-M   'P 1'
#
loop_
_entity.id
_entity.type
_entity.pdbx_description
1 polymer ?
#
loop_
_entity_poly.entity_id
_entity_poly.type
_entity_poly.pdbx_seq_one_letter_code
_entity_poly.pdbx_strand_id
1 'polypeptide(L)'
;MRKAQHAWHELGPVDRKRRRALDRRFKAVMDGFEQHLAPERERNLHERRALIGQISALQDMANTAAAIEQCKLLRQQWHTTVPARRKDEKKIWDEFQAACDAIFGRRRTESEERQKAQRDNLTHKQRICDEIESLCQVNSEHVEAAQRQVHKLQGEWQAIGHVPKAAAAGMDKRYRAALKGFRDHQSKLRHHAENQALERLRAKARLCEEVERLAEQGQHAGPALAELIKRWQDLEALANGDAERGLQSRFTTAHAQIESGQALTARELERNQGALEQMCLQMELLAGVDSPAEFKEARMRYQVERLTQALQQGRTNAEDEARDLVSQWWLIGPAPASLRESLNNRFEQAAQAFFARPPQH
;
A
#
# COMPACT_ATOMS: atom_id res chain seq x y z
N MET A 1 -48.64 -55.13 -25.66
CA MET A 1 -49.06 -55.84 -24.43
C MET A 1 -50.15 -55.14 -23.62
N ARG A 2 -49.89 -54.06 -22.88
CA ARG A 2 -50.89 -53.46 -21.97
C ARG A 2 -52.18 -53.01 -22.69
N LYS A 3 -52.04 -52.37 -23.86
CA LYS A 3 -53.19 -52.03 -24.72
C LYS A 3 -53.98 -53.26 -25.18
N ALA A 4 -53.30 -54.37 -25.47
CA ALA A 4 -53.94 -55.63 -25.86
C ALA A 4 -54.64 -56.31 -24.67
N GLN A 5 -54.07 -56.26 -23.46
CA GLN A 5 -54.73 -56.74 -22.24
C GLN A 5 -55.96 -55.91 -21.88
N HIS A 6 -55.87 -54.58 -21.99
CA HIS A 6 -56.99 -53.68 -21.76
C HIS A 6 -58.12 -53.93 -22.77
N ALA A 7 -57.78 -53.94 -24.07
CA ALA A 7 -58.73 -54.25 -25.13
C ALA A 7 -59.37 -55.64 -24.92
N TRP A 8 -58.60 -56.64 -24.50
CA TRP A 8 -59.12 -58.00 -24.20
C TRP A 8 -60.16 -58.02 -23.06
N HIS A 9 -59.99 -57.16 -22.05
CA HIS A 9 -60.93 -57.01 -20.94
C HIS A 9 -62.17 -56.19 -21.32
N GLU A 10 -62.09 -55.31 -22.31
CA GLU A 10 -63.20 -54.52 -22.83
C GLU A 10 -64.06 -55.25 -23.88
N LEU A 11 -63.62 -56.44 -24.34
CA LEU A 11 -64.41 -57.26 -25.27
C LEU A 11 -65.73 -57.68 -24.62
N GLY A 12 -66.85 -57.35 -25.30
CA GLY A 12 -68.23 -57.61 -24.87
C GLY A 12 -68.61 -59.08 -24.62
N PRO A 13 -69.88 -59.36 -24.25
CA PRO A 13 -70.29 -60.65 -23.69
C PRO A 13 -70.15 -61.80 -24.71
N VAL A 14 -69.46 -62.87 -24.31
CA VAL A 14 -69.29 -64.13 -25.05
C VAL A 14 -69.72 -65.29 -24.15
N ASP A 15 -70.28 -66.36 -24.74
CA ASP A 15 -70.57 -67.61 -24.04
C ASP A 15 -69.42 -68.04 -23.09
N ARG A 16 -69.76 -68.41 -21.86
CA ARG A 16 -68.81 -68.66 -20.76
C ARG A 16 -67.80 -69.76 -21.10
N LYS A 17 -68.21 -70.81 -21.83
CA LYS A 17 -67.34 -71.93 -22.20
C LYS A 17 -66.34 -71.51 -23.27
N ARG A 18 -66.79 -70.74 -24.27
CA ARG A 18 -65.94 -70.17 -25.32
C ARG A 18 -64.97 -69.11 -24.75
N ARG A 19 -65.45 -68.24 -23.86
CA ARG A 19 -64.62 -67.21 -23.20
C ARG A 19 -63.45 -67.83 -22.43
N ARG A 20 -63.68 -68.88 -21.65
CA ARG A 20 -62.62 -69.59 -20.91
C ARG A 20 -61.55 -70.21 -21.81
N ALA A 21 -61.92 -70.72 -23.00
CA ALA A 21 -60.95 -71.27 -23.95
C ALA A 21 -60.10 -70.15 -24.60
N LEU A 22 -60.74 -69.04 -24.95
CA LEU A 22 -60.08 -67.85 -25.48
C LEU A 22 -59.15 -67.19 -24.45
N ASP A 23 -59.57 -67.05 -23.18
CA ASP A 23 -58.74 -66.49 -22.11
C ASP A 23 -57.48 -67.35 -21.86
N ARG A 24 -57.61 -68.69 -21.92
CA ARG A 24 -56.44 -69.59 -21.81
C ARG A 24 -55.45 -69.40 -22.96
N ARG A 25 -55.95 -69.27 -24.20
CA ARG A 25 -55.10 -69.01 -25.38
C ARG A 25 -54.43 -67.64 -25.31
N PHE A 26 -55.19 -66.60 -24.97
CA PHE A 26 -54.67 -65.24 -24.81
C PHE A 26 -53.62 -65.19 -23.71
N LYS A 27 -53.90 -65.82 -22.55
CA LYS A 27 -52.94 -65.96 -21.46
C LYS A 27 -51.67 -66.67 -21.90
N ALA A 28 -51.76 -67.81 -22.60
CA ALA A 28 -50.58 -68.53 -23.09
C ALA A 28 -49.71 -67.69 -24.04
N VAL A 29 -50.33 -66.92 -24.94
CA VAL A 29 -49.63 -65.99 -25.83
C VAL A 29 -48.95 -64.86 -25.05
N MET A 30 -49.65 -64.28 -24.07
CA MET A 30 -49.13 -63.22 -23.22
C MET A 30 -48.00 -63.70 -22.31
N ASP A 31 -48.13 -64.90 -21.74
CA ASP A 31 -47.11 -65.55 -20.92
C ASP A 31 -45.86 -65.85 -21.77
N GLY A 32 -46.03 -66.30 -23.03
CA GLY A 32 -44.92 -66.49 -23.97
C GLY A 32 -44.17 -65.19 -24.29
N PHE A 33 -44.88 -64.10 -24.55
CA PHE A 33 -44.23 -62.79 -24.71
C PHE A 33 -43.52 -62.34 -23.42
N GLU A 34 -44.09 -62.60 -22.25
CA GLU A 34 -43.49 -62.23 -20.96
C GLU A 34 -42.22 -63.04 -20.68
N GLN A 35 -42.17 -64.33 -21.05
CA GLN A 35 -40.97 -65.17 -20.95
C GLN A 35 -39.79 -64.60 -21.76
N HIS A 36 -40.06 -63.97 -22.91
CA HIS A 36 -39.03 -63.32 -23.72
C HIS A 36 -38.70 -61.89 -23.25
N LEU A 37 -39.68 -61.13 -22.75
CA LEU A 37 -39.45 -59.74 -22.32
C LEU A 37 -38.85 -59.62 -20.91
N ALA A 38 -39.08 -60.58 -20.02
CA ALA A 38 -38.52 -60.58 -18.68
C ALA A 38 -36.98 -60.49 -18.65
N PRO A 39 -36.22 -61.34 -19.38
CA PRO A 39 -34.76 -61.24 -19.41
C PRO A 39 -34.27 -59.92 -20.03
N GLU A 40 -34.95 -59.41 -21.06
CA GLU A 40 -34.62 -58.12 -21.67
C GLU A 40 -34.82 -56.93 -20.72
N ARG A 41 -35.87 -56.95 -19.89
CA ARG A 41 -36.09 -55.94 -18.85
C ARG A 41 -35.00 -56.01 -17.77
N GLU A 42 -34.63 -57.20 -17.34
CA GLU A 42 -33.55 -57.37 -16.34
C GLU A 42 -32.22 -56.89 -16.91
N ARG A 43 -31.91 -57.24 -18.17
CA ARG A 43 -30.72 -56.74 -18.87
C ARG A 43 -30.72 -55.21 -18.97
N ASN A 44 -31.83 -54.60 -19.38
CA ASN A 44 -31.93 -53.15 -19.49
C ASN A 44 -31.84 -52.44 -18.11
N LEU A 45 -32.39 -53.04 -17.05
CA LEU A 45 -32.19 -52.54 -15.68
C LEU A 45 -30.73 -52.68 -15.24
N HIS A 46 -30.08 -53.80 -15.53
CA HIS A 46 -28.67 -54.03 -15.21
C HIS A 46 -27.75 -53.01 -15.91
N GLU A 47 -27.94 -52.78 -17.22
CA GLU A 47 -27.18 -51.79 -17.99
C GLU A 47 -27.36 -50.37 -17.42
N ARG A 48 -28.61 -49.99 -17.08
CA ARG A 48 -28.88 -48.69 -16.46
C ARG A 48 -28.33 -48.55 -15.04
N ARG A 49 -28.32 -49.62 -14.23
CA ARG A 49 -27.62 -49.64 -12.93
C ARG A 49 -26.11 -49.50 -13.10
N ALA A 50 -25.53 -50.14 -14.12
CA ALA A 50 -24.12 -50.00 -14.43
C ALA A 50 -23.77 -48.55 -14.82
N LEU A 51 -24.62 -47.88 -15.62
CA LEU A 51 -24.47 -46.44 -15.92
C LEU A 51 -24.52 -45.58 -14.65
N ILE A 52 -25.43 -45.86 -13.72
CA ILE A 52 -25.49 -45.15 -12.42
C ILE A 52 -24.21 -45.39 -11.62
N GLY A 53 -23.69 -46.62 -11.59
CA GLY A 53 -22.43 -46.95 -10.94
C GLY A 53 -21.25 -46.18 -11.54
N GLN A 54 -21.18 -46.08 -12.88
CA GLN A 54 -20.16 -45.29 -13.57
C GLN A 54 -20.27 -43.80 -13.24
N ILE A 55 -21.47 -43.22 -13.21
CA ILE A 55 -21.68 -41.82 -12.81
C ILE A 55 -21.29 -41.59 -11.35
N SER A 56 -21.65 -42.53 -10.46
CA SER A 56 -21.33 -42.43 -9.04
C SER A 56 -19.82 -42.46 -8.80
N ALA A 57 -19.08 -43.27 -9.56
CA ALA A 57 -17.62 -43.31 -9.50
C ALA A 57 -16.96 -41.97 -9.91
N LEU A 58 -17.66 -41.10 -10.66
CA LEU A 58 -17.15 -39.77 -11.01
C LEU A 58 -17.09 -38.82 -9.80
N GLN A 59 -17.79 -39.12 -8.70
CA GLN A 59 -17.80 -38.30 -7.50
C GLN A 59 -16.40 -38.19 -6.87
N ASP A 60 -15.63 -39.28 -6.95
CA ASP A 60 -14.29 -39.38 -6.38
C ASP A 60 -13.19 -38.81 -7.29
N MET A 61 -13.55 -38.37 -8.51
CA MET A 61 -12.57 -37.75 -9.41
C MET A 61 -12.09 -36.41 -8.87
N ALA A 62 -10.77 -36.19 -8.86
CA ALA A 62 -10.18 -34.94 -8.42
C ALA A 62 -10.61 -33.74 -9.29
N ASN A 63 -10.73 -33.93 -10.61
CA ASN A 63 -11.08 -32.88 -11.54
C ASN A 63 -12.60 -32.83 -11.78
N THR A 64 -13.28 -31.90 -11.10
CA THR A 64 -14.73 -31.68 -11.20
C THR A 64 -15.19 -31.32 -12.63
N ALA A 65 -14.37 -30.61 -13.41
CA ALA A 65 -14.73 -30.27 -14.80
C ALA A 65 -14.72 -31.50 -15.69
N ALA A 66 -13.72 -32.36 -15.57
CA ALA A 66 -13.66 -33.63 -16.30
C ALA A 66 -14.79 -34.57 -15.90
N ALA A 67 -15.10 -34.66 -14.59
CA ALA A 67 -16.23 -35.43 -14.08
C ALA A 67 -17.58 -34.96 -14.67
N ILE A 68 -17.78 -33.65 -14.84
CA ILE A 68 -18.99 -33.11 -15.47
C ILE A 68 -19.09 -33.50 -16.94
N GLU A 69 -18.01 -33.39 -17.72
CA GLU A 69 -18.03 -33.78 -19.13
C GLU A 69 -18.29 -35.28 -19.29
N GLN A 70 -17.67 -36.12 -18.46
CA GLN A 70 -17.95 -37.56 -18.44
C GLN A 70 -19.40 -37.87 -18.03
N CYS A 71 -19.93 -37.17 -17.02
CA CYS A 71 -21.33 -37.32 -16.61
C CYS A 71 -22.30 -36.94 -17.75
N LYS A 72 -22.01 -35.89 -18.53
CA LYS A 72 -22.81 -35.53 -19.71
C LYS A 72 -22.81 -36.65 -20.75
N LEU A 73 -21.65 -37.26 -21.03
CA LEU A 73 -21.53 -38.37 -21.97
C LEU A 73 -22.31 -39.60 -21.48
N LEU A 74 -22.16 -39.99 -20.22
CA LEU A 74 -22.90 -41.11 -19.63
C LEU A 74 -24.41 -40.85 -19.59
N ARG A 75 -24.82 -39.60 -19.36
CA ARG A 75 -26.23 -39.20 -19.40
C ARG A 75 -26.84 -39.37 -20.80
N GLN A 76 -26.08 -39.15 -21.87
CA GLN A 76 -26.53 -39.39 -23.24
C GLN A 76 -26.72 -40.89 -23.54
N GLN A 77 -26.01 -41.77 -22.82
CA GLN A 77 -26.15 -43.22 -22.96
C GLN A 77 -27.40 -43.77 -22.24
N TRP A 78 -28.14 -42.95 -21.48
CA TRP A 78 -29.37 -43.39 -20.85
C TRP A 78 -30.48 -43.60 -21.87
N HIS A 79 -30.88 -44.85 -22.06
CA HIS A 79 -31.97 -45.22 -22.96
C HIS A 79 -32.80 -46.37 -22.38
N THR A 80 -34.08 -46.38 -22.70
CA THR A 80 -35.02 -47.44 -22.28
C THR A 80 -35.44 -48.23 -23.51
N THR A 81 -34.91 -49.44 -23.67
CA THR A 81 -35.28 -50.33 -24.78
C THR A 81 -36.60 -51.05 -24.49
N VAL A 82 -36.67 -51.75 -23.35
CA VAL A 82 -37.88 -52.38 -22.83
C VAL A 82 -38.13 -51.89 -21.39
N PRO A 83 -39.25 -51.21 -21.12
CA PRO A 83 -39.52 -50.68 -19.79
C PRO A 83 -39.85 -51.81 -18.79
N ALA A 84 -39.29 -51.69 -17.60
CA ALA A 84 -39.56 -52.51 -16.43
C ALA A 84 -40.92 -52.17 -15.79
N ARG A 85 -41.16 -52.72 -14.59
CA ARG A 85 -42.34 -52.38 -13.79
C ARG A 85 -42.24 -50.93 -13.35
N ARG A 86 -43.39 -50.24 -13.25
CA ARG A 86 -43.45 -48.80 -12.93
C ARG A 86 -42.65 -48.41 -11.68
N LYS A 87 -42.66 -49.26 -10.64
CA LYS A 87 -41.93 -49.02 -9.39
C LYS A 87 -40.42 -49.01 -9.61
N ASP A 88 -39.91 -49.99 -10.36
CA ASP A 88 -38.48 -50.14 -10.62
C ASP A 88 -37.97 -49.05 -11.57
N GLU A 89 -38.79 -48.66 -12.55
CA GLU A 89 -38.51 -47.52 -13.44
C GLU A 89 -38.39 -46.21 -12.68
N LYS A 90 -39.31 -45.95 -11.75
CA LYS A 90 -39.23 -44.76 -10.91
C LYS A 90 -37.97 -44.78 -10.05
N LYS A 91 -37.70 -45.91 -9.38
CA LYS A 91 -36.54 -46.06 -8.50
C LYS A 91 -35.22 -45.82 -9.25
N ILE A 92 -35.02 -46.47 -10.39
CA ILE A 92 -33.78 -46.36 -11.16
C ILE A 92 -33.60 -44.97 -11.76
N TRP A 93 -34.70 -44.29 -12.13
CA TRP A 93 -34.67 -42.91 -12.58
C TRP A 93 -34.29 -41.94 -11.47
N ASP A 94 -34.89 -42.08 -10.29
CA ASP A 94 -34.61 -41.24 -9.12
C ASP A 94 -33.12 -41.41 -8.69
N GLU A 95 -32.61 -42.64 -8.67
CA GLU A 95 -31.19 -42.95 -8.40
C GLU A 95 -30.25 -42.31 -9.44
N PHE A 96 -30.62 -42.38 -10.72
CA PHE A 96 -29.85 -41.78 -11.80
C PHE A 96 -29.80 -40.24 -11.73
N GLN A 97 -30.94 -39.60 -11.46
CA GLN A 97 -30.99 -38.14 -11.26
C GLN A 97 -30.15 -37.73 -10.06
N ALA A 98 -30.30 -38.43 -8.92
CA ALA A 98 -29.52 -38.15 -7.72
C ALA A 98 -28.00 -38.26 -7.95
N ALA A 99 -27.55 -39.28 -8.70
CA ALA A 99 -26.15 -39.45 -9.05
C ALA A 99 -25.63 -38.31 -9.93
N CYS A 100 -26.43 -37.86 -10.92
CA CYS A 100 -26.06 -36.72 -11.76
C CYS A 100 -26.03 -35.41 -10.97
N ASP A 101 -27.07 -35.14 -10.17
CA ASP A 101 -27.21 -33.93 -9.37
C ASP A 101 -26.06 -33.75 -8.38
N ALA A 102 -25.56 -34.85 -7.80
CA ALA A 102 -24.39 -34.81 -6.94
C ALA A 102 -23.13 -34.27 -7.66
N ILE A 103 -22.89 -34.65 -8.92
CA ILE A 103 -21.74 -34.18 -9.71
C ILE A 103 -21.87 -32.68 -10.03
N PHE A 104 -23.04 -32.24 -10.49
CA PHE A 104 -23.26 -30.82 -10.81
C PHE A 104 -23.34 -29.94 -9.56
N GLY A 105 -23.88 -30.47 -8.45
CA GLY A 105 -23.95 -29.83 -7.15
C GLY A 105 -22.56 -29.48 -6.62
N ARG A 106 -21.60 -30.41 -6.72
CA ARG A 106 -20.19 -30.18 -6.31
C ARG A 106 -19.60 -28.93 -6.96
N ARG A 107 -19.74 -28.74 -8.28
CA ARG A 107 -19.23 -27.54 -8.97
C ARG A 107 -19.91 -26.24 -8.51
N ARG A 108 -21.20 -26.31 -8.18
CA ARG A 108 -21.93 -25.15 -7.64
C ARG A 108 -21.34 -24.76 -6.29
N THR A 109 -21.18 -25.72 -5.38
CA THR A 109 -20.56 -25.51 -4.05
C THR A 109 -19.14 -24.95 -4.19
N GLU A 110 -18.27 -25.55 -5.02
CA GLU A 110 -16.91 -25.04 -5.27
C GLU A 110 -16.90 -23.60 -5.80
N SER A 111 -17.90 -23.24 -6.63
CA SER A 111 -18.03 -21.88 -7.15
C SER A 111 -18.50 -20.90 -6.07
N GLU A 112 -19.47 -21.29 -5.24
CA GLU A 112 -19.99 -20.50 -4.13
C GLU A 112 -18.90 -20.27 -3.07
N GLU A 113 -18.15 -21.30 -2.70
CA GLU A 113 -17.01 -21.20 -1.78
C GLU A 113 -15.93 -20.27 -2.31
N ARG A 114 -15.57 -20.40 -3.60
CA ARG A 114 -14.60 -19.50 -4.25
C ARG A 114 -15.09 -18.05 -4.26
N GLN A 115 -16.35 -17.83 -4.58
CA GLN A 115 -16.94 -16.48 -4.56
C GLN A 115 -16.97 -15.91 -3.15
N LYS A 116 -17.30 -16.73 -2.14
CA LYS A 116 -17.25 -16.33 -0.73
C LYS A 116 -15.83 -15.95 -0.32
N ALA A 117 -14.84 -16.80 -0.60
CA ALA A 117 -13.44 -16.53 -0.31
C ALA A 117 -12.94 -15.23 -0.98
N GLN A 118 -13.33 -14.97 -2.23
CA GLN A 118 -13.01 -13.71 -2.91
C GLN A 118 -13.66 -12.50 -2.25
N ARG A 119 -14.91 -12.61 -1.79
CA ARG A 119 -15.60 -11.53 -1.05
C ARG A 119 -14.93 -11.27 0.30
N ASP A 120 -14.59 -12.32 1.04
CA ASP A 120 -13.88 -12.21 2.32
C ASP A 120 -12.50 -11.52 2.12
N ASN A 121 -11.76 -11.94 1.08
CA ASN A 121 -10.51 -11.29 0.68
C ASN A 121 -10.70 -9.81 0.33
N LEU A 122 -11.79 -9.45 -0.37
CA LEU A 122 -12.10 -8.06 -0.72
C LEU A 122 -12.32 -7.23 0.54
N THR A 123 -13.09 -7.74 1.50
CA THR A 123 -13.32 -7.08 2.80
C THR A 123 -12.01 -6.88 3.56
N HIS A 124 -11.12 -7.87 3.59
CA HIS A 124 -9.80 -7.73 4.23
C HIS A 124 -8.94 -6.66 3.53
N LYS A 125 -8.91 -6.64 2.19
CA LYS A 125 -8.19 -5.61 1.43
C LYS A 125 -8.76 -4.21 1.62
N GLN A 126 -10.09 -4.09 1.76
CA GLN A 126 -10.74 -2.82 2.09
C GLN A 126 -10.30 -2.32 3.46
N ARG A 127 -10.34 -3.18 4.48
CA ARG A 127 -9.89 -2.85 5.83
C ARG A 127 -8.43 -2.39 5.87
N ILE A 128 -7.54 -3.05 5.13
CA ILE A 128 -6.14 -2.62 5.03
C ILE A 128 -6.04 -1.19 4.47
N CYS A 129 -6.79 -0.87 3.42
CA CYS A 129 -6.82 0.49 2.89
C CYS A 129 -7.31 1.50 3.95
N ASP A 130 -8.40 1.17 4.65
CA ASP A 130 -8.98 2.02 5.70
C ASP A 130 -7.96 2.28 6.83
N GLU A 131 -7.24 1.24 7.26
CA GLU A 131 -6.22 1.36 8.30
C GLU A 131 -5.05 2.24 7.84
N ILE A 132 -4.52 2.05 6.63
CA ILE A 132 -3.44 2.92 6.09
C ILE A 132 -3.93 4.37 5.97
N GLU A 133 -5.15 4.59 5.49
CA GLU A 133 -5.75 5.92 5.37
C GLU A 133 -5.89 6.60 6.75
N SER A 134 -6.23 5.86 7.80
CA SER A 134 -6.29 6.38 9.17
C SER A 134 -4.91 6.79 9.71
N LEU A 135 -3.85 6.04 9.34
CA LEU A 135 -2.48 6.33 9.74
C LEU A 135 -1.91 7.61 9.10
N CYS A 136 -2.57 8.16 8.07
CA CYS A 136 -2.24 9.47 7.50
C CYS A 136 -2.60 10.65 8.43
N GLN A 137 -3.22 10.41 9.59
CA GLN A 137 -3.66 11.46 10.52
C GLN A 137 -2.83 11.52 11.81
N VAL A 138 -1.83 10.64 11.96
CA VAL A 138 -0.99 10.61 13.18
C VAL A 138 -0.10 11.85 13.27
N ASN A 139 0.26 12.25 14.48
CA ASN A 139 1.23 13.32 14.74
C ASN A 139 2.68 12.82 14.56
N SER A 140 3.65 13.72 14.70
CA SER A 140 5.08 13.41 14.61
C SER A 140 5.56 12.37 15.63
N GLU A 141 4.97 12.33 16.83
CA GLU A 141 5.36 11.41 17.90
C GLU A 141 5.05 9.94 17.55
N HIS A 142 3.97 9.71 16.81
CA HIS A 142 3.50 8.35 16.47
C HIS A 142 3.87 7.92 15.05
N VAL A 143 4.58 8.76 14.28
CA VAL A 143 4.87 8.50 12.86
C VAL A 143 5.70 7.23 12.63
N GLU A 144 6.64 6.91 13.52
CA GLU A 144 7.47 5.70 13.42
C GLU A 144 6.66 4.43 13.73
N ALA A 145 5.78 4.49 14.73
CA ALA A 145 4.88 3.39 15.04
C ALA A 145 3.91 3.13 13.87
N ALA A 146 3.38 4.20 13.28
CA ALA A 146 2.56 4.13 12.07
C ALA A 146 3.33 3.51 10.89
N GLN A 147 4.60 3.86 10.68
CA GLN A 147 5.43 3.26 9.63
C GLN A 147 5.58 1.73 9.80
N ARG A 148 5.79 1.26 11.03
CA ARG A 148 5.85 -0.18 11.33
C ARG A 148 4.52 -0.87 11.04
N GLN A 149 3.40 -0.25 11.41
CA GLN A 149 2.07 -0.77 11.13
C GLN A 149 1.78 -0.82 9.61
N VAL A 150 2.13 0.22 8.86
CA VAL A 150 2.01 0.22 7.39
C VAL A 150 2.82 -0.93 6.78
N HIS A 151 4.05 -1.17 7.25
CA HIS A 151 4.86 -2.29 6.75
C HIS A 151 4.20 -3.66 7.00
N LYS A 152 3.62 -3.85 8.19
CA LYS A 152 2.84 -5.06 8.51
C LYS A 152 1.65 -5.22 7.57
N LEU A 153 0.87 -4.15 7.37
CA LEU A 153 -0.29 -4.14 6.48
C LEU A 153 0.07 -4.40 5.02
N GLN A 154 1.25 -3.96 4.57
CA GLN A 154 1.77 -4.32 3.24
C GLN A 154 2.02 -5.82 3.13
N GLY A 155 2.57 -6.47 4.17
CA GLY A 155 2.74 -7.92 4.23
C GLY A 155 1.40 -8.66 4.18
N GLU A 156 0.43 -8.23 4.99
CA GLU A 156 -0.93 -8.79 4.98
C GLU A 156 -1.61 -8.65 3.61
N TRP A 157 -1.46 -7.50 2.95
CA TRP A 157 -1.99 -7.27 1.61
C TRP A 157 -1.50 -8.28 0.57
N GLN A 158 -0.20 -8.62 0.62
CA GLN A 158 0.40 -9.59 -0.31
C GLN A 158 0.01 -11.03 0.02
N ALA A 159 -0.25 -11.34 1.29
CA ALA A 159 -0.70 -12.67 1.71
C ALA A 159 -2.17 -12.95 1.34
N ILE A 160 -3.00 -11.91 1.17
CA ILE A 160 -4.40 -12.07 0.76
C ILE A 160 -4.47 -12.50 -0.70
N GLY A 161 -5.24 -13.57 -0.95
CA GLY A 161 -5.49 -14.10 -2.29
C GLY A 161 -6.32 -13.18 -3.20
N HIS A 162 -6.86 -13.77 -4.27
CA HIS A 162 -7.60 -13.01 -5.27
C HIS A 162 -8.92 -12.45 -4.72
N VAL A 163 -9.29 -11.27 -5.24
CA VAL A 163 -10.58 -10.61 -5.04
C VAL A 163 -11.43 -10.72 -6.31
N PRO A 164 -12.72 -10.37 -6.30
CA PRO A 164 -13.55 -10.38 -7.50
C PRO A 164 -12.94 -9.48 -8.59
N LYS A 165 -12.91 -9.96 -9.83
CA LYS A 165 -12.26 -9.29 -10.97
C LYS A 165 -12.72 -7.84 -11.14
N ALA A 166 -14.01 -7.56 -10.89
CA ALA A 166 -14.58 -6.22 -10.98
C ALA A 166 -13.99 -5.23 -9.94
N ALA A 167 -13.56 -5.71 -8.77
CA ALA A 167 -13.02 -4.88 -7.69
C ALA A 167 -11.49 -4.77 -7.70
N ALA A 168 -10.78 -5.70 -8.36
CA ALA A 168 -9.32 -5.81 -8.29
C ALA A 168 -8.59 -4.50 -8.65
N ALA A 169 -8.87 -3.93 -9.82
CA ALA A 169 -8.21 -2.70 -10.27
C ALA A 169 -8.50 -1.50 -9.36
N GLY A 170 -9.74 -1.39 -8.85
CA GLY A 170 -10.13 -0.34 -7.92
C GLY A 170 -9.41 -0.45 -6.57
N MET A 171 -9.27 -1.68 -6.05
CA MET A 171 -8.54 -1.96 -4.82
C MET A 171 -7.05 -1.67 -4.95
N ASP A 172 -6.40 -2.09 -6.04
CA ASP A 172 -4.99 -1.78 -6.28
C ASP A 172 -4.75 -0.27 -6.37
N LYS A 173 -5.64 0.46 -7.06
CA LYS A 173 -5.57 1.92 -7.15
C LYS A 173 -5.70 2.58 -5.76
N ARG A 174 -6.71 2.17 -4.97
CA ARG A 174 -6.94 2.69 -3.61
C ARG A 174 -5.74 2.44 -2.70
N TYR A 175 -5.23 1.21 -2.70
CA TYR A 175 -4.07 0.83 -1.90
C TYR A 175 -2.82 1.66 -2.25
N ARG A 176 -2.51 1.83 -3.53
CA ARG A 176 -1.40 2.70 -3.96
C ARG A 176 -1.60 4.15 -3.54
N ALA A 177 -2.83 4.66 -3.62
CA ALA A 177 -3.16 6.01 -3.18
C ALA A 177 -2.99 6.17 -1.66
N ALA A 178 -3.44 5.19 -0.86
CA ALA A 178 -3.26 5.18 0.59
C ALA A 178 -1.77 5.18 0.98
N LEU A 179 -0.96 4.32 0.34
CA LEU A 179 0.49 4.30 0.54
C LEU A 179 1.19 5.61 0.14
N LYS A 180 0.74 6.23 -0.96
CA LYS A 180 1.25 7.55 -1.36
C LYS A 180 0.86 8.62 -0.34
N GLY A 181 -0.40 8.64 0.09
CA GLY A 181 -0.91 9.57 1.10
C GLY A 181 -0.13 9.49 2.39
N PHE A 182 0.19 8.28 2.86
CA PHE A 182 1.00 8.09 4.06
C PHE A 182 2.43 8.64 3.89
N ARG A 183 3.10 8.37 2.77
CA ARG A 183 4.44 8.93 2.49
C ARG A 183 4.44 10.44 2.40
N ASP A 184 3.44 11.01 1.72
CA ASP A 184 3.28 12.47 1.60
C ASP A 184 3.07 13.11 2.99
N HIS A 185 2.30 12.46 3.87
CA HIS A 185 2.11 12.91 5.25
C HIS A 185 3.40 12.86 6.07
N GLN A 186 4.18 11.78 5.96
CA GLN A 186 5.48 11.67 6.62
C GLN A 186 6.46 12.75 6.17
N SER A 187 6.50 13.04 4.86
CA SER A 187 7.31 14.13 4.32
C SER A 187 6.88 15.48 4.89
N LYS A 188 5.57 15.76 4.96
CA LYS A 188 5.05 17.00 5.56
C LYS A 188 5.45 17.14 7.03
N LEU A 189 5.28 16.09 7.84
CA LEU A 189 5.68 16.11 9.25
C LEU A 189 7.18 16.35 9.42
N ARG A 190 8.00 15.69 8.59
CA ARG A 190 9.45 15.87 8.60
C ARG A 190 9.83 17.31 8.26
N HIS A 191 9.32 17.86 7.15
CA HIS A 191 9.62 19.24 6.76
C HIS A 191 9.13 20.26 7.78
N HIS A 192 7.98 20.01 8.41
CA HIS A 192 7.51 20.87 9.50
C HIS A 192 8.48 20.87 10.69
N ALA A 193 8.95 19.69 11.11
CA ALA A 193 9.92 19.54 12.19
C ALA A 193 11.29 20.16 11.84
N GLU A 194 11.77 19.96 10.61
CA GLU A 194 13.01 20.57 10.10
C GLU A 194 12.93 22.10 10.12
N ASN A 195 11.81 22.67 9.63
CA ASN A 195 11.60 24.12 9.65
C ASN A 195 11.53 24.66 11.08
N GLN A 196 10.83 23.99 12.00
CA GLN A 196 10.82 24.39 13.41
C GLN A 196 12.22 24.35 14.05
N ALA A 197 13.00 23.31 13.75
CA ALA A 197 14.37 23.20 14.23
C ALA A 197 15.26 24.34 13.69
N LEU A 198 15.11 24.69 12.41
CA LEU A 198 15.84 25.78 11.79
C LEU A 198 15.44 27.16 12.36
N GLU A 199 14.15 27.41 12.59
CA GLU A 199 13.69 28.65 13.23
C GLU A 199 14.24 28.80 14.65
N ARG A 200 14.30 27.71 15.43
CA ARG A 200 14.94 27.73 16.75
C ARG A 200 16.44 27.99 16.66
N LEU A 201 17.13 27.37 15.69
CA LEU A 201 18.55 27.62 15.43
C LEU A 201 18.80 29.10 15.12
N ARG A 202 17.99 29.69 14.23
CA ARG A 202 18.03 31.11 13.88
C ARG A 202 17.80 32.00 15.09
N ALA A 203 16.77 31.72 15.90
CA ALA A 203 16.45 32.50 17.08
C ALA A 203 17.62 32.54 18.08
N LYS A 204 18.22 31.37 18.37
CA LYS A 204 19.41 31.30 19.24
C LYS A 204 20.61 32.02 18.64
N ALA A 205 20.90 31.83 17.35
CA ALA A 205 22.02 32.49 16.70
C ALA A 205 21.87 34.02 16.66
N ARG A 206 20.66 34.54 16.43
CA ARG A 206 20.37 35.98 16.50
C ARG A 206 20.57 36.55 17.90
N LEU A 207 20.24 35.79 18.96
CA LEU A 207 20.59 36.20 20.33
C LEU A 207 22.11 36.25 20.53
N CYS A 208 22.88 35.31 19.99
CA CYS A 208 24.35 35.42 20.01
C CYS A 208 24.82 36.69 19.31
N GLU A 209 24.30 36.99 18.11
CA GLU A 209 24.65 38.22 17.37
C GLU A 209 24.26 39.51 18.12
N GLU A 210 23.13 39.51 18.84
CA GLU A 210 22.71 40.62 19.70
C GLU A 210 23.71 40.84 20.85
N VAL A 211 24.16 39.78 21.53
CA VAL A 211 25.16 39.87 22.60
C VAL A 211 26.53 40.27 22.04
N GLU A 212 26.96 39.68 20.93
CA GLU A 212 28.23 40.00 20.25
C GLU A 212 28.28 41.49 19.85
N ARG A 213 27.17 42.06 19.38
CA ARG A 213 27.05 43.50 19.06
C ARG A 213 27.11 44.40 20.29
N LEU A 214 26.51 43.99 21.42
CA LEU A 214 26.66 44.74 22.68
C LEU A 214 28.12 44.79 23.13
N ALA A 215 28.84 43.67 22.98
CA ALA A 215 30.26 43.59 23.28
C ALA A 215 31.09 44.52 22.38
N GLU A 216 30.80 44.56 21.06
CA GLU A 216 31.47 45.45 20.10
C GLU A 216 31.25 46.94 20.42
N GLN A 217 30.05 47.31 20.86
CA GLN A 217 29.71 48.68 21.25
C GLN A 217 30.32 49.12 22.59
N GLY A 218 31.03 48.23 23.28
CA GLY A 218 31.60 48.48 24.60
C GLY A 218 30.52 48.70 25.68
N GLN A 219 29.29 48.21 25.45
CA GLN A 219 28.23 48.30 26.46
C GLN A 219 28.47 47.25 27.55
N HIS A 220 28.51 47.69 28.80
CA HIS A 220 28.78 46.82 29.95
C HIS A 220 27.52 46.13 30.48
N ALA A 221 27.73 45.20 31.43
CA ALA A 221 26.67 44.50 32.15
C ALA A 221 25.58 45.47 32.63
N GLY A 222 24.35 45.23 32.18
CA GLY A 222 23.21 46.12 32.37
C GLY A 222 21.89 45.47 31.98
N PRO A 223 20.76 46.21 32.05
CA PRO A 223 19.43 45.66 31.82
C PRO A 223 19.24 45.04 30.42
N ALA A 224 19.95 45.57 29.41
CA ALA A 224 19.93 45.00 28.06
C ALA A 224 20.52 43.58 28.01
N LEU A 225 21.66 43.34 28.67
CA LEU A 225 22.26 42.02 28.74
C LEU A 225 21.38 41.05 29.55
N ALA A 226 20.81 41.51 30.67
CA ALA A 226 19.91 40.70 31.48
C ALA A 226 18.68 40.21 30.70
N GLU A 227 18.10 41.06 29.86
CA GLU A 227 16.98 40.68 28.99
C GLU A 227 17.38 39.65 27.93
N LEU A 228 18.58 39.76 27.34
CA LEU A 228 19.09 38.77 26.37
C LEU A 228 19.35 37.41 27.03
N ILE A 229 19.90 37.39 28.24
CA ILE A 229 20.10 36.15 29.03
C ILE A 229 18.75 35.48 29.30
N LYS A 230 17.75 36.26 29.69
CA LYS A 230 16.40 35.74 29.92
C LYS A 230 15.80 35.15 28.64
N ARG A 231 15.83 35.87 27.53
CA ARG A 231 15.39 35.37 26.21
C ARG A 231 16.13 34.11 25.80
N TRP A 232 17.42 33.99 26.10
CA TRP A 232 18.21 32.77 25.83
C TRP A 232 17.72 31.58 26.66
N GLN A 233 17.47 31.79 27.96
CA GLN A 233 16.97 30.76 28.88
C GLN A 233 15.54 30.31 28.55
N ASP A 234 14.71 31.22 28.02
CA ASP A 234 13.34 30.91 27.61
C ASP A 234 13.25 30.08 26.32
N LEU A 235 14.35 29.96 25.55
CA LEU A 235 14.38 29.15 24.32
C LEU A 235 14.66 27.67 24.62
N GLU A 236 13.86 26.79 24.00
CA GLU A 236 14.11 25.35 24.03
C GLU A 236 15.48 24.98 23.44
N ALA A 237 16.06 23.88 23.94
CA ALA A 237 17.27 23.30 23.38
C ALA A 237 17.06 22.80 21.95
N LEU A 238 18.09 22.93 21.11
CA LEU A 238 18.09 22.36 19.77
C LEU A 238 18.20 20.85 19.85
N ALA A 239 17.54 20.15 18.92
CA ALA A 239 17.65 18.70 18.79
C ALA A 239 19.06 18.25 18.36
N ASN A 240 19.78 19.09 17.59
CA ASN A 240 21.15 18.84 17.21
C ASN A 240 22.10 19.29 18.33
N GLY A 241 22.69 18.33 19.04
CA GLY A 241 23.57 18.59 20.17
C GLY A 241 24.88 19.31 19.82
N ASP A 242 25.42 19.14 18.61
CA ASP A 242 26.62 19.88 18.17
C ASP A 242 26.30 21.35 17.92
N ALA A 243 25.19 21.63 17.25
CA ALA A 243 24.71 22.98 17.01
C ALA A 243 24.39 23.70 18.34
N GLU A 244 23.71 23.01 19.27
CA GLU A 244 23.43 23.53 20.61
C GLU A 244 24.72 23.89 21.36
N ARG A 245 25.70 22.98 21.39
CA ARG A 245 27.00 23.25 22.03
C ARG A 245 27.73 24.42 21.39
N GLY A 246 27.72 24.50 20.06
CA GLY A 246 28.33 25.58 19.31
C GLY A 246 27.73 26.95 19.67
N LEU A 247 26.41 27.06 19.66
CA LEU A 247 25.74 28.31 20.02
C LEU A 247 25.88 28.65 21.51
N GLN A 248 25.79 27.67 22.40
CA GLN A 248 26.04 27.88 23.83
C GLN A 248 27.45 28.40 24.09
N SER A 249 28.46 27.84 23.39
CA SER A 249 29.84 28.32 23.48
C SER A 249 29.96 29.76 22.98
N ARG A 250 29.34 30.10 21.84
CA ARG A 250 29.32 31.46 21.29
C ARG A 250 28.69 32.45 22.27
N PHE A 251 27.50 32.15 22.75
CA PHE A 251 26.75 33.00 23.69
C PHE A 251 27.57 33.25 24.97
N THR A 252 28.13 32.18 25.56
CA THR A 252 28.92 32.27 26.80
C THR A 252 30.20 33.08 26.59
N THR A 253 30.86 32.92 25.43
CA THR A 253 32.07 33.68 25.10
C THR A 253 31.75 35.17 24.97
N ALA A 254 30.70 35.53 24.23
CA ALA A 254 30.28 36.92 24.07
C ALA A 254 29.83 37.55 25.40
N HIS A 255 29.13 36.79 26.25
CA HIS A 255 28.78 37.23 27.60
C HIS A 255 30.02 37.53 28.46
N ALA A 256 30.99 36.62 28.48
CA ALA A 256 32.24 36.81 29.24
C ALA A 256 33.05 38.01 28.72
N GLN A 257 32.98 38.32 27.43
CA GLN A 257 33.63 39.51 26.85
C GLN A 257 33.01 40.81 27.35
N ILE A 258 31.68 40.87 27.50
CA ILE A 258 31.00 42.03 28.08
C ILE A 258 31.39 42.21 29.56
N GLU A 259 31.47 41.12 30.33
CA GLU A 259 31.84 41.17 31.75
C GLU A 259 33.30 41.55 31.97
N SER A 260 34.22 41.01 31.16
CA SER A 260 35.66 41.24 31.29
C SER A 260 36.13 42.51 30.57
N GLY A 261 35.34 43.05 29.64
CA GLY A 261 35.73 44.14 28.74
C GLY A 261 36.79 43.74 27.71
N GLN A 262 37.09 42.45 27.54
CA GLN A 262 38.07 41.96 26.58
C GLN A 262 37.43 41.77 25.21
N ALA A 263 37.91 42.51 24.21
CA ALA A 263 37.48 42.35 22.82
C ALA A 263 38.07 41.08 22.18
N LEU A 264 37.38 40.57 21.16
CA LEU A 264 37.88 39.50 20.28
C LEU A 264 39.16 39.91 19.56
N THR A 265 39.98 38.92 19.19
CA THR A 265 41.17 39.20 18.38
C THR A 265 40.76 39.52 16.93
N ALA A 266 41.48 40.44 16.30
CA ALA A 266 41.26 40.79 14.89
C ALA A 266 41.32 39.56 13.97
N ARG A 267 42.23 38.61 14.27
CA ARG A 267 42.42 37.37 13.52
C ARG A 267 41.19 36.45 13.58
N GLU A 268 40.50 36.38 14.71
CA GLU A 268 39.28 35.57 14.84
C GLU A 268 38.12 36.18 14.06
N LEU A 269 37.97 37.51 14.12
CA LEU A 269 36.96 38.25 13.36
C LEU A 269 37.18 38.11 11.85
N GLU A 270 38.42 38.30 11.37
CA GLU A 270 38.79 38.13 9.96
C GLU A 270 38.49 36.71 9.45
N ARG A 271 38.79 35.68 10.24
CA ARG A 271 38.50 34.29 9.89
C ARG A 271 37.00 34.05 9.74
N ASN A 272 36.20 34.52 10.70
CA ASN A 272 34.75 34.34 10.68
C ASN A 272 34.11 35.13 9.53
N GLN A 273 34.59 36.35 9.27
CA GLN A 273 34.21 37.15 8.10
C GLN A 273 34.46 36.40 6.80
N GLY A 274 35.67 35.87 6.59
CA GLY A 274 36.01 35.14 5.36
C GLY A 274 35.12 33.91 5.15
N ALA A 275 34.80 33.18 6.23
CA ALA A 275 33.86 32.06 6.17
C ALA A 275 32.45 32.51 5.75
N LEU A 276 31.94 33.62 6.30
CA LEU A 276 30.62 34.15 5.95
C LEU A 276 30.55 34.66 4.52
N GLU A 277 31.56 35.40 4.07
CA GLU A 277 31.60 35.85 2.68
C GLU A 277 31.59 34.65 1.73
N GLN A 278 32.39 33.62 2.00
CA GLN A 278 32.42 32.40 1.21
C GLN A 278 31.07 31.67 1.18
N MET A 279 30.44 31.47 2.34
CA MET A 279 29.13 30.80 2.43
C MET A 279 28.01 31.60 1.76
N CYS A 280 28.07 32.94 1.82
CA CYS A 280 27.14 33.82 1.12
C CYS A 280 27.25 33.65 -0.39
N LEU A 281 28.47 33.61 -0.92
CA LEU A 281 28.71 33.37 -2.34
C LEU A 281 28.23 31.98 -2.78
N GLN A 282 28.43 30.97 -1.94
CA GLN A 282 27.96 29.60 -2.17
C GLN A 282 26.43 29.56 -2.29
N MET A 283 25.72 30.18 -1.36
CA MET A 283 24.26 30.25 -1.37
C MET A 283 23.74 31.04 -2.57
N GLU A 284 24.34 32.19 -2.90
CA GLU A 284 23.98 32.98 -4.09
C GLU A 284 24.22 32.22 -5.40
N LEU A 285 25.24 31.35 -5.45
CA LEU A 285 25.53 30.50 -6.61
C LEU A 285 24.50 29.39 -6.77
N LEU A 286 24.19 28.67 -5.69
CA LEU A 286 23.13 27.66 -5.68
C LEU A 286 21.79 28.28 -6.07
N ALA A 287 21.50 29.46 -5.50
CA ALA A 287 20.33 30.25 -5.82
C ALA A 287 20.39 30.91 -7.20
N GLY A 288 21.49 30.87 -7.95
CA GLY A 288 21.60 31.56 -9.24
C GLY A 288 21.25 33.05 -9.18
N VAL A 289 21.50 33.71 -8.05
CA VAL A 289 21.31 35.15 -7.83
C VAL A 289 22.65 35.84 -8.01
N ASP A 290 22.63 37.06 -8.57
CA ASP A 290 23.84 37.85 -8.77
C ASP A 290 24.45 38.32 -7.45
N SER A 291 25.77 38.17 -7.33
CA SER A 291 26.53 38.76 -6.23
C SER A 291 26.81 40.24 -6.49
N PRO A 292 26.95 41.07 -5.44
CA PRO A 292 27.38 42.46 -5.58
C PRO A 292 28.69 42.60 -6.35
N ALA A 293 28.91 43.78 -6.96
CA ALA A 293 30.04 44.01 -7.86
C ALA A 293 31.41 43.72 -7.22
N GLU A 294 31.57 44.05 -5.94
CA GLU A 294 32.78 43.83 -5.15
C GLU A 294 33.13 42.34 -4.95
N PHE A 295 32.15 41.44 -5.01
CA PHE A 295 32.35 40.00 -4.83
C PHE A 295 32.38 39.20 -6.15
N LYS A 296 32.31 39.86 -7.31
CA LYS A 296 32.28 39.17 -8.62
C LYS A 296 33.52 38.31 -8.87
N GLU A 297 34.71 38.80 -8.51
CA GLU A 297 35.96 38.05 -8.69
C GLU A 297 36.02 36.82 -7.76
N ALA A 298 35.65 37.00 -6.48
CA ALA A 298 35.59 35.92 -5.50
C ALA A 298 34.58 34.83 -5.92
N ARG A 299 33.40 35.24 -6.41
CA ARG A 299 32.39 34.32 -6.96
C ARG A 299 32.95 33.50 -8.11
N MET A 300 33.63 34.14 -9.06
CA MET A 300 34.22 33.47 -10.23
C MET A 300 35.27 32.44 -9.82
N ARG A 301 36.16 32.78 -8.88
CA ARG A 301 37.18 31.85 -8.36
C ARG A 301 36.54 30.61 -7.74
N TYR A 302 35.52 30.81 -6.90
CA TYR A 302 34.81 29.70 -6.28
C TYR A 302 34.02 28.84 -7.30
N GLN A 303 33.44 29.45 -8.33
CA GLN A 303 32.81 28.70 -9.43
C GLN A 303 33.79 27.75 -10.13
N VAL A 304 35.02 28.21 -10.38
CA VAL A 304 36.08 27.39 -10.99
C VAL A 304 36.49 26.24 -10.05
N GLU A 305 36.73 26.53 -8.77
CA GLU A 305 37.08 25.52 -7.76
C GLU A 305 35.99 24.44 -7.64
N ARG A 306 34.73 24.86 -7.61
CA ARG A 306 33.58 23.95 -7.54
C ARG A 306 33.45 23.07 -8.79
N LEU A 307 33.71 23.61 -9.98
CA LEU A 307 33.75 22.81 -11.21
C LEU A 307 34.87 21.75 -11.15
N THR A 308 36.05 22.11 -10.63
CA THR A 308 37.15 21.17 -10.43
C THR A 308 36.80 20.08 -9.41
N GLN A 309 36.19 20.44 -8.28
CA GLN A 309 35.73 19.47 -7.27
C GLN A 309 34.66 18.52 -7.81
N ALA A 310 33.68 19.04 -8.55
CA ALA A 310 32.62 18.22 -9.14
C ALA A 310 33.15 17.19 -10.15
N LEU A 311 34.25 17.51 -10.86
CA LEU A 311 34.93 16.56 -11.75
C LEU A 311 35.66 15.45 -10.99
N GLN A 312 36.11 15.70 -9.76
CA GLN A 312 36.87 14.74 -8.95
C GLN A 312 35.97 13.86 -8.07
N GLN A 313 34.93 14.44 -7.46
CA GLN A 313 34.15 13.80 -6.38
C GLN A 313 32.68 13.54 -6.75
N GLY A 314 32.26 13.93 -7.96
CA GLY A 314 30.86 13.88 -8.39
C GLY A 314 30.06 15.08 -7.89
N ARG A 315 28.84 15.26 -8.42
CA ARG A 315 27.95 16.35 -8.01
C ARG A 315 27.14 15.95 -6.78
N THR A 316 27.16 16.79 -5.76
CA THR A 316 26.26 16.74 -4.61
C THR A 316 24.86 17.20 -4.99
N ASN A 317 23.85 16.75 -4.23
CA ASN A 317 22.50 17.27 -4.35
C ASN A 317 22.49 18.74 -3.89
N ALA A 318 22.09 19.64 -4.78
CA ALA A 318 22.07 21.08 -4.52
C ALA A 318 21.14 21.47 -3.36
N GLU A 319 20.05 20.73 -3.16
CA GLU A 319 19.10 20.99 -2.06
C GLU A 319 19.70 20.64 -0.70
N ASP A 320 20.40 19.51 -0.62
CA ASP A 320 21.09 19.08 0.60
C ASP A 320 22.25 20.04 0.92
N GLU A 321 23.02 20.44 -0.11
CA GLU A 321 24.08 21.46 0.03
C GLU A 321 23.53 22.79 0.55
N ALA A 322 22.39 23.27 0.03
CA ALA A 322 21.75 24.50 0.50
C ALA A 322 21.26 24.40 1.95
N ARG A 323 20.65 23.26 2.34
CA ARG A 323 20.20 23.02 3.73
C ARG A 323 21.37 23.01 4.71
N ASP A 324 22.47 22.37 4.33
CA ASP A 324 23.69 22.32 5.13
C ASP A 324 24.30 23.71 5.30
N LEU A 325 24.39 24.50 4.21
CA LEU A 325 24.86 25.88 4.25
C LEU A 325 24.01 26.74 5.18
N VAL A 326 22.69 26.67 5.06
CA VAL A 326 21.78 27.42 5.93
C VAL A 326 21.98 27.05 7.40
N SER A 327 22.17 25.77 7.71
CA SER A 327 22.39 25.32 9.08
C SER A 327 23.75 25.80 9.62
N GLN A 328 24.81 25.69 8.82
CA GLN A 328 26.17 26.10 9.20
C GLN A 328 26.30 27.62 9.34
N TRP A 329 25.55 28.41 8.56
CA TRP A 329 25.60 29.88 8.54
C TRP A 329 25.39 30.48 9.93
N TRP A 330 24.41 29.91 10.63
CA TRP A 330 24.01 30.33 11.97
C TRP A 330 24.99 29.87 13.05
N LEU A 331 25.92 28.96 12.75
CA LEU A 331 26.91 28.46 13.70
C LEU A 331 28.24 29.22 13.64
N ILE A 332 28.50 29.96 12.56
CA ILE A 332 29.73 30.77 12.44
C ILE A 332 29.75 31.84 13.53
N GLY A 333 30.93 31.98 14.16
CA GLY A 333 31.19 32.91 15.26
C GLY A 333 31.08 34.40 14.90
N PRO A 334 31.40 35.29 15.86
CA PRO A 334 31.24 36.73 15.73
C PRO A 334 32.00 37.32 14.54
N ALA A 335 31.40 38.32 13.91
CA ALA A 335 31.97 39.17 12.86
C ALA A 335 31.51 40.62 13.11
N PRO A 336 32.15 41.65 12.52
CA PRO A 336 31.74 43.04 12.71
C PRO A 336 30.25 43.23 12.42
N ALA A 337 29.52 43.90 13.31
CA ALA A 337 28.05 43.89 13.29
C ALA A 337 27.45 44.40 11.96
N SER A 338 28.01 45.46 11.40
CA SER A 338 27.56 46.04 10.13
C SER A 338 27.74 45.08 8.94
N LEU A 339 28.84 44.34 8.93
CA LEU A 339 29.11 43.32 7.91
C LEU A 339 28.18 42.12 8.09
N ARG A 340 28.03 41.63 9.33
CA ARG A 340 27.15 40.49 9.65
C ARG A 340 25.71 40.76 9.23
N GLU A 341 25.19 41.95 9.49
CA GLU A 341 23.84 42.35 9.09
C GLU A 341 23.68 42.36 7.56
N SER A 342 24.62 42.98 6.84
CA SER A 342 24.63 43.01 5.37
C SER A 342 24.67 41.60 4.76
N LEU A 343 25.55 40.74 5.29
CA LEU A 343 25.70 39.36 4.85
C LEU A 343 24.48 38.49 5.19
N ASN A 344 23.86 38.67 6.37
CA ASN A 344 22.62 37.98 6.75
C ASN A 344 21.50 38.30 5.76
N ASN A 345 21.30 39.58 5.41
CA ASN A 345 20.28 39.99 4.44
C ASN A 345 20.49 39.33 3.07
N ARG A 346 21.72 39.33 2.56
CA ARG A 346 22.08 38.69 1.29
C ARG A 346 21.88 37.18 1.32
N PHE A 347 22.40 36.54 2.37
CA PHE A 347 22.31 35.09 2.55
C PHE A 347 20.85 34.63 2.67
N GLU A 348 20.04 35.31 3.49
CA GLU A 348 18.62 34.99 3.64
C GLU A 348 17.85 35.20 2.34
N GLN A 349 18.11 36.28 1.58
CA GLN A 349 17.50 36.51 0.28
C GLN A 349 17.86 35.41 -0.73
N ALA A 350 19.14 35.00 -0.78
CA ALA A 350 19.57 33.90 -1.64
C ALA A 350 18.95 32.56 -1.23
N ALA A 351 18.92 32.25 0.07
CA ALA A 351 18.28 31.06 0.61
C ALA A 351 16.78 31.00 0.27
N GLN A 352 16.05 32.11 0.49
CA GLN A 352 14.64 32.21 0.11
C GLN A 352 14.43 32.01 -1.39
N ALA A 353 15.26 32.66 -2.23
CA ALA A 353 15.19 32.51 -3.68
C ALA A 353 15.46 31.07 -4.15
N PHE A 354 16.33 30.33 -3.45
CA PHE A 354 16.60 28.93 -3.74
C PHE A 354 15.41 28.04 -3.37
N PHE A 355 14.92 28.10 -2.13
CA PHE A 355 13.84 27.21 -1.64
C PHE A 355 12.44 27.56 -2.19
N ALA A 356 12.25 28.76 -2.75
CA ALA A 356 11.01 29.12 -3.44
C ALA A 356 10.88 28.48 -4.84
N ARG A 357 11.96 27.91 -5.39
CA ARG A 357 11.94 27.28 -6.71
C ARG A 357 11.26 25.91 -6.64
N PRO A 358 10.47 25.53 -7.66
CA PRO A 358 10.01 24.15 -7.77
C PRO A 358 11.21 23.20 -7.89
N PRO A 359 11.14 22.00 -7.31
CA PRO A 359 12.23 21.03 -7.39
C PRO A 359 12.55 20.74 -8.87
N GLN A 360 13.82 20.81 -9.23
CA GLN A 360 14.28 20.45 -10.57
C GLN A 360 14.21 18.91 -10.67
N HIS A 361 13.27 18.40 -11.48
CA HIS A 361 13.02 16.97 -11.69
C HIS A 361 14.13 16.26 -12.47
#